data_AF-A0A6P0GGL3-F1
#
_entry.id   AF-A0A6P0GGL3-F1
#
_cell.length_a   1.000
_cell.length_b   1.000
_cell.length_c   1.000
_cell.angle_alpha   90.00
_cell.angle_beta   90.00
_cell.angle_gamma   90.00
#
_symmetry.space_group_name_H-M   'P 1'
#
loop_
_entity.id
_entity.type
_entity.pdbx_description
1 polymer ?
#
loop_
_entity_poly.entity_id
_entity_poly.type
_entity_poly.pdbx_seq_one_letter_code
_entity_poly.pdbx_strand_id
1 'polypeptide(L)'
;MAVLFLLGTRLSGRLGRLPLRPQPRLYAASVVPIALGYTVAHYFSLLALDGQATWILASDPFGTGADLFGTAADVVDLRAVGPDLIAYVQVGAVVLGHVVGVLMAHEKALRVAPRAPASDQLPLVVVMVSFTVAGLGLLFDF
;
A
#
# COMPACT_ATOMS: atom_id res chain seq x y z
N MET A 1 9.38 0.28 -9.46
CA MET A 1 7.94 0.61 -9.58
C MET A 1 7.61 1.61 -10.69
N ALA A 2 8.25 2.78 -10.78
CA ALA A 2 7.92 3.79 -11.81
C ALA A 2 8.01 3.25 -13.26
N VAL A 3 9.05 2.45 -13.57
CA VAL A 3 9.25 1.85 -14.90
C VAL A 3 8.15 0.84 -15.26
N LEU A 4 7.75 0.00 -14.30
CA LEU A 4 6.66 -0.99 -14.47
C LEU A 4 5.29 -0.31 -14.63
N PHE A 5 5.03 0.76 -13.87
CA PHE A 5 3.80 1.55 -14.01
C PHE A 5 3.73 2.25 -15.37
N LEU A 6 4.84 2.82 -15.85
CA LEU A 6 4.94 3.45 -17.18
C LEU A 6 4.81 2.42 -18.31
N LEU A 7 5.35 1.22 -18.14
CA LEU A 7 5.19 0.12 -19.11
C LEU A 7 3.74 -0.39 -19.14
N GLY A 8 3.13 -0.63 -17.98
CA GLY A 8 1.75 -1.12 -17.88
C GLY A 8 0.72 -0.14 -18.45
N THR A 9 0.86 1.15 -18.15
CA THR A 9 -0.02 2.20 -18.71
C THR A 9 0.16 2.38 -20.22
N ARG A 10 1.39 2.28 -20.75
CA ARG A 10 1.65 2.32 -22.20
C ARG A 10 1.12 1.09 -22.94
N LEU A 11 1.22 -0.09 -22.32
CA LEU A 11 0.76 -1.35 -22.93
C LEU A 11 -0.78 -1.41 -22.96
N SER A 12 -1.44 -1.01 -21.88
CA SER A 12 -2.90 -0.89 -21.81
C SER A 12 -3.45 0.14 -22.80
N GLY A 13 -2.77 1.28 -22.97
CA GLY A 13 -3.13 2.28 -23.98
C GLY A 13 -2.99 1.81 -25.42
N ARG A 14 -1.99 0.96 -25.70
CA ARG A 14 -1.81 0.34 -27.02
C ARG A 14 -2.90 -0.69 -27.33
N LEU A 15 -3.28 -1.51 -26.34
CA LEU A 15 -4.30 -2.54 -26.49
C LEU A 15 -5.71 -1.92 -26.65
N GLY A 16 -6.03 -0.87 -25.90
CA GLY A 16 -7.33 -0.18 -25.97
C GLY A 16 -7.48 0.83 -27.13
N ARG A 17 -6.50 0.97 -28.03
CA ARG A 17 -6.47 1.97 -29.14
C ARG A 17 -6.75 3.42 -28.68
N LEU A 18 -6.37 3.76 -27.45
CA LEU A 18 -6.57 5.10 -26.88
C LEU A 18 -5.30 5.95 -27.02
N PRO A 19 -5.41 7.28 -27.14
CA PRO A 19 -4.23 8.17 -27.21
C PRO A 19 -3.35 7.99 -25.95
N LEU A 20 -2.07 7.67 -26.15
CA LEU A 20 -1.11 7.25 -25.11
C LEU A 20 -0.66 8.38 -24.17
N ARG A 21 -0.86 9.65 -24.57
CA ARG A 21 -0.30 10.83 -23.88
C ARG A 21 -1.01 11.23 -22.57
N PRO A 22 -2.34 11.09 -22.38
CA PRO A 22 -2.99 11.49 -21.12
C PRO A 22 -3.10 10.35 -20.07
N GLN A 23 -2.85 9.10 -20.45
CA GLN A 23 -3.25 7.92 -19.66
C GLN A 23 -2.57 7.78 -18.29
N PRO A 24 -1.26 8.04 -18.12
CA PRO A 24 -0.63 7.92 -16.81
C PRO A 24 -1.25 8.86 -15.76
N ARG A 25 -1.71 10.05 -16.17
CA ARG A 25 -2.41 11.00 -15.28
C ARG A 25 -3.83 10.54 -14.96
N LEU A 26 -4.50 9.86 -15.88
CA LEU A 26 -5.86 9.37 -15.69
C LEU A 26 -5.95 8.24 -14.67
N TYR A 27 -4.93 7.38 -14.60
CA TYR A 27 -4.87 6.24 -13.68
C TYR A 27 -3.97 6.49 -12.45
N ALA A 28 -3.33 7.66 -12.33
CA ALA A 28 -2.46 7.96 -11.18
C ALA A 28 -3.18 7.77 -9.83
N ALA A 29 -4.47 8.13 -9.76
CA ALA A 29 -5.27 7.96 -8.55
C ALA A 29 -5.47 6.49 -8.14
N SER A 30 -5.44 5.54 -9.08
CA SER A 30 -5.59 4.12 -8.77
C SER A 30 -4.35 3.50 -8.13
N VAL A 31 -3.20 4.18 -8.19
CA VAL A 31 -1.96 3.76 -7.53
C VAL A 31 -1.92 4.20 -6.06
N VAL A 32 -2.67 5.24 -5.70
CA VAL A 32 -2.66 5.82 -4.35
C VAL A 32 -3.04 4.78 -3.28
N PRO A 33 -4.09 3.96 -3.43
CA PRO A 33 -4.44 2.93 -2.45
C PRO A 33 -3.34 1.87 -2.28
N ILE A 34 -2.64 1.53 -3.38
CA ILE A 34 -1.53 0.57 -3.36
C ILE A 34 -0.35 1.13 -2.56
N ALA A 35 0.03 2.40 -2.82
CA ALA A 35 1.11 3.06 -2.10
C ALA A 35 0.80 3.21 -0.60
N LEU A 36 -0.45 3.51 -0.25
CA LEU A 36 -0.91 3.54 1.15
C LEU A 36 -0.80 2.16 1.80
N GLY A 37 -1.30 1.11 1.13
CA GLY A 37 -1.19 -0.27 1.62
C GLY A 37 0.25 -0.69 1.90
N TYR A 38 1.18 -0.36 1.00
CA TYR A 38 2.61 -0.61 1.20
C TYR A 38 3.21 0.20 2.35
N THR A 39 2.79 1.45 2.52
CA THR A 39 3.26 2.30 3.62
C THR A 39 2.85 1.68 4.95
N VAL A 40 1.59 1.27 5.09
CA VAL A 40 1.12 0.59 6.31
C VAL A 40 1.89 -0.71 6.51
N ALA A 41 2.03 -1.55 5.49
CA ALA A 41 2.73 -2.82 5.61
C ALA A 41 4.20 -2.66 6.07
N HIS A 42 4.94 -1.70 5.50
CA HIS A 42 6.35 -1.53 5.87
C HIS A 42 6.57 -0.81 7.19
N TYR A 43 5.70 0.13 7.58
CA TYR A 43 5.93 0.97 8.76
C TYR A 43 5.10 0.56 9.98
N PHE A 44 4.19 -0.42 9.88
CA PHE A 44 3.36 -0.82 11.02
C PHE A 44 4.18 -1.33 12.22
N SER A 45 5.15 -2.22 12.01
CA SER A 45 5.98 -2.73 13.11
C SER A 45 6.83 -1.62 13.74
N LEU A 46 7.40 -0.74 12.91
CA LEU A 46 8.13 0.44 13.37
C LEU A 46 7.23 1.34 14.22
N LEU A 47 6.03 1.64 13.74
CA LEU A 47 5.06 2.46 14.46
C LEU A 47 4.63 1.81 15.78
N ALA A 48 4.42 0.49 15.80
CA ALA A 48 3.91 -0.21 16.97
C ALA A 48 4.97 -0.47 18.05
N LEU A 49 6.22 -0.69 17.66
CA LEU A 49 7.32 -0.99 18.58
C LEU A 49 8.09 0.28 18.92
N ASP A 50 8.66 0.95 17.92
CA ASP A 50 9.47 2.16 18.14
C ASP A 50 8.61 3.40 18.44
N GLY A 51 7.33 3.39 18.05
CA GLY A 51 6.37 4.40 18.47
C GLY A 51 6.14 4.43 19.97
N GLN A 52 6.33 3.31 20.68
CA GLN A 52 6.28 3.29 22.15
C GLN A 52 7.39 4.17 22.73
N ALA A 53 8.62 4.02 22.23
CA ALA A 53 9.74 4.85 22.67
C ALA A 53 9.48 6.33 22.40
N THR A 54 8.91 6.65 21.23
CA THR A 54 8.54 8.02 20.86
C THR A 54 7.51 8.60 21.85
N TRP A 55 6.51 7.80 22.23
CA TRP A 55 5.48 8.20 23.18
C TRP A 55 6.02 8.40 24.60
N ILE A 56 6.87 7.47 25.07
CA ILE A 56 7.53 7.55 26.38
C ILE A 56 8.38 8.82 26.48
N LEU A 57 9.22 9.10 25.46
CA LEU A 57 10.05 10.29 25.40
C LEU A 57 9.22 11.58 25.29
N ALA A 58 8.06 11.53 24.63
CA ALA A 58 7.15 12.67 24.57
C ALA A 58 6.50 12.99 25.93
N SER A 59 6.47 12.04 26.88
CA SER A 59 5.94 12.27 28.23
C SER A 59 6.87 13.11 29.10
N ASP A 60 8.20 12.95 28.94
CA ASP A 60 9.22 13.82 29.55
C ASP A 60 10.23 14.35 28.51
N PRO A 61 9.81 15.29 27.64
CA PRO A 61 10.62 15.71 26.51
C PRO A 61 11.92 16.43 26.91
N PHE A 62 12.00 16.94 28.15
CA PHE A 62 13.15 17.69 28.65
C PHE A 62 13.92 16.96 29.76
N GLY A 63 13.54 15.74 30.14
CA GLY A 63 14.19 15.01 31.23
C GLY A 63 14.04 15.69 32.60
N THR A 64 12.94 16.42 32.80
CA THR A 64 12.69 17.24 33.99
C THR A 64 11.93 16.49 35.09
N GLY A 65 11.55 15.24 34.83
CA GLY A 65 10.58 14.50 35.63
C GLY A 65 9.13 14.89 35.36
N ALA A 66 8.88 15.64 34.27
CA ALA A 66 7.54 15.90 33.79
C ALA A 66 6.95 14.58 33.26
N ASP A 67 5.70 14.30 33.59
CA ASP A 67 5.02 13.10 33.08
C ASP A 67 3.69 13.51 32.46
N LEU A 68 3.77 14.05 31.24
CA LEU A 68 2.64 14.66 30.55
C LEU A 68 1.53 13.64 30.24
N PHE A 69 1.91 12.38 30.00
CA PHE A 69 1.01 11.31 29.57
C PHE A 69 0.93 10.13 30.54
N GLY A 70 1.67 10.15 31.66
CA GLY A 70 1.69 9.05 32.62
C GLY A 70 2.63 7.90 32.25
N THR A 71 3.42 8.05 31.18
CA THR A 71 4.23 6.98 30.57
C THR A 71 5.74 7.25 30.64
N ALA A 72 6.19 8.29 31.36
CA ALA A 72 7.61 8.66 31.39
C ALA A 72 8.52 7.58 32.01
N ALA A 73 7.96 6.71 32.88
CA ALA A 73 8.66 5.60 33.51
C ALA A 73 8.49 4.25 32.78
N ASP A 74 7.72 4.21 31.70
CA ASP A 74 7.48 2.98 30.95
C ASP A 74 8.73 2.54 30.17
N VAL A 75 8.77 1.26 29.83
CA VAL A 75 9.79 0.66 28.96
C VAL A 75 9.12 0.07 27.73
N VAL A 76 9.83 0.07 26.60
CA VAL A 76 9.32 -0.50 25.35
C VAL A 76 9.05 -1.99 25.55
N ASP A 77 7.81 -2.40 25.29
CA ASP A 77 7.42 -3.80 25.27
C ASP A 77 7.47 -4.34 23.84
N LEU A 78 8.51 -5.13 23.57
CA LEU A 78 8.69 -5.82 22.28
C LEU A 78 7.66 -6.92 22.04
N ARG A 79 6.88 -7.30 23.07
CA ARG A 79 5.82 -8.29 22.99
C ARG A 79 4.43 -7.67 22.84
N ALA A 80 4.34 -6.34 22.82
CA ALA A 80 3.08 -5.61 22.68
C ALA A 80 2.32 -6.02 21.40
N VAL A 81 3.05 -6.38 20.33
CA VAL A 81 2.49 -6.87 19.07
C VAL A 81 3.21 -8.15 18.65
N GLY A 82 2.46 -9.24 18.54
CA GLY A 82 3.01 -10.53 18.12
C GLY A 82 3.34 -10.58 16.61
N PRO A 83 4.29 -11.44 16.18
CA PRO A 83 4.65 -11.61 14.78
C PRO A 83 3.47 -11.92 13.85
N ASP A 84 2.52 -12.75 14.33
CA ASP A 84 1.33 -13.11 13.55
C ASP A 84 0.45 -11.90 13.24
N LEU A 85 0.27 -11.00 14.22
CA LEU A 85 -0.51 -9.78 14.04
C LEU A 85 0.17 -8.83 13.05
N ILE A 86 1.50 -8.70 13.13
CA ILE A 86 2.28 -7.92 12.16
C ILE A 86 2.06 -8.49 10.75
N ALA A 87 2.18 -9.81 10.58
CA ALA A 87 1.96 -10.47 9.30
C ALA A 87 0.54 -10.23 8.77
N TYR A 88 -0.50 -10.38 9.62
CA TYR A 88 -1.88 -10.13 9.20
C TYR A 88 -2.12 -8.68 8.78
N VAL A 89 -1.59 -7.71 9.51
CA VAL A 89 -1.73 -6.28 9.15
C VAL A 89 -1.01 -5.99 7.84
N GLN A 90 0.20 -6.53 7.64
CA GLN A 90 0.96 -6.37 6.41
C GLN A 90 0.23 -6.93 5.19
N VAL A 91 -0.18 -8.20 5.28
CA VAL A 91 -0.92 -8.88 4.21
C VAL A 91 -2.25 -8.17 3.94
N GLY A 92 -3.00 -7.85 5.00
CA GLY A 92 -4.30 -7.17 4.90
C GLY A 92 -4.16 -5.81 4.23
N ALA A 93 -3.18 -5.00 4.62
CA ALA A 93 -2.93 -3.69 4.03
C ALA A 93 -2.57 -3.76 2.55
N VAL A 94 -1.69 -4.70 2.16
CA VAL A 94 -1.31 -4.91 0.75
C VAL A 94 -2.51 -5.35 -0.07
N VAL A 95 -3.26 -6.37 0.39
CA VAL A 95 -4.42 -6.91 -0.33
C VAL A 95 -5.50 -5.84 -0.51
N LEU A 96 -5.87 -5.13 0.57
CA LEU A 96 -6.88 -4.07 0.51
C LEU A 96 -6.46 -2.93 -0.42
N GLY A 97 -5.20 -2.49 -0.33
CA GLY A 97 -4.65 -1.45 -1.22
C GLY A 97 -4.74 -1.85 -2.70
N HIS A 98 -4.44 -3.10 -3.04
CA HIS A 98 -4.55 -3.60 -4.41
C HIS A 98 -6.01 -3.74 -4.88
N VAL A 99 -6.90 -4.28 -4.03
CA VAL A 99 -8.33 -4.40 -4.38
C VAL A 99 -8.93 -3.03 -4.69
N VAL A 100 -8.72 -2.04 -3.82
CA VAL A 100 -9.21 -0.67 -4.04
C VAL A 100 -8.56 -0.06 -5.28
N GLY A 101 -7.25 -0.24 -5.46
CA GLY A 101 -6.54 0.25 -6.66
C GLY A 101 -7.11 -0.33 -7.96
N VAL A 102 -7.38 -1.63 -8.00
CA VAL A 102 -8.00 -2.29 -9.16
C VAL A 102 -9.41 -1.77 -9.42
N LEU A 103 -10.23 -1.63 -8.37
CA LEU A 103 -11.59 -1.10 -8.51
C LEU A 103 -11.59 0.33 -9.06
N MET A 104 -10.71 1.20 -8.57
CA MET A 104 -10.56 2.55 -9.09
C MET A 104 -10.09 2.57 -10.55
N ALA A 105 -9.17 1.68 -10.92
CA ALA A 105 -8.71 1.57 -12.30
C ALA A 105 -9.83 1.06 -13.23
N HIS A 106 -10.62 0.10 -12.75
CA HIS A 106 -11.76 -0.49 -13.46
C HIS A 106 -12.84 0.56 -13.75
N GLU A 107 -13.27 1.29 -12.70
CA GLU A 107 -14.27 2.35 -12.85
C GLU A 107 -13.78 3.45 -13.81
N LYS A 108 -12.50 3.82 -13.71
CA LYS A 108 -11.91 4.80 -14.61
C LYS A 108 -11.88 4.32 -16.07
N ALA A 109 -11.55 3.05 -16.30
CA ALA A 109 -11.54 2.44 -17.63
C ALA A 109 -12.94 2.43 -18.26
N LEU A 110 -13.98 2.08 -17.49
CA LEU A 110 -15.38 2.13 -17.95
C LEU A 110 -15.81 3.56 -18.34
N ARG A 111 -15.37 4.58 -17.59
CA ARG A 111 -15.68 5.99 -17.89
C ARG A 111 -14.97 6.50 -19.15
N VAL A 112 -13.75 6.03 -19.43
CA VAL A 112 -12.94 6.49 -20.58
C VAL A 112 -13.31 5.74 -21.87
N ALA A 113 -13.65 4.46 -21.78
CA ALA A 113 -13.98 3.63 -22.94
C ALA A 113 -15.21 2.73 -22.67
N PRO A 114 -16.43 3.31 -22.62
CA PRO A 114 -17.65 2.60 -22.21
C PRO A 114 -18.11 1.48 -23.16
N ARG A 115 -17.54 1.41 -24.38
CA ARG A 115 -17.82 0.36 -25.37
C ARG A 115 -16.71 -0.68 -25.51
N ALA A 116 -15.63 -0.57 -24.71
CA ALA A 116 -14.54 -1.54 -24.74
C ALA A 116 -14.97 -2.85 -24.06
N PRO A 117 -14.59 -4.02 -24.59
CA PRO A 117 -14.86 -5.30 -23.93
C PRO A 117 -14.20 -5.38 -22.55
N ALA A 118 -14.86 -6.01 -21.57
CA ALA A 118 -14.29 -6.19 -20.23
C ALA A 118 -12.93 -6.94 -20.24
N SER A 119 -12.68 -7.74 -21.29
CA SER A 119 -11.41 -8.44 -21.52
C SER A 119 -10.21 -7.52 -21.74
N ASP A 120 -10.41 -6.27 -22.16
CA ASP A 120 -9.30 -5.32 -22.36
C ASP A 120 -8.64 -4.90 -21.03
N GLN A 121 -9.30 -5.18 -19.90
CA GLN A 121 -8.85 -4.84 -18.55
C GLN A 121 -8.20 -6.02 -17.81
N LEU A 122 -8.39 -7.25 -18.31
CA LEU A 122 -7.76 -8.46 -17.76
C LEU A 122 -6.23 -8.35 -17.62
N PRO A 123 -5.48 -7.78 -18.59
CA PRO A 123 -4.03 -7.66 -18.46
C PRO A 123 -3.59 -6.85 -17.24
N LEU A 124 -4.32 -5.78 -16.90
CA LEU A 124 -4.01 -4.95 -15.72
C LEU A 124 -4.31 -5.70 -14.42
N VAL A 125 -5.43 -6.42 -14.37
CA VAL A 125 -5.81 -7.25 -13.22
C VAL A 125 -4.78 -8.36 -13.01
N VAL A 126 -4.36 -9.06 -14.07
CA VAL A 126 -3.33 -10.11 -14.00
C VAL A 126 -2.03 -9.53 -13.43
N VAL A 127 -1.55 -8.40 -13.94
CA VAL A 127 -0.33 -7.75 -13.42
C VAL A 127 -0.46 -7.38 -11.94
N MET A 128 -1.60 -6.81 -11.53
CA MET A 128 -1.84 -6.46 -10.13
C MET A 128 -1.87 -7.70 -9.22
N VAL A 129 -2.54 -8.78 -9.65
CA VAL A 129 -2.56 -10.05 -8.92
C VAL A 129 -1.17 -10.66 -8.85
N SER A 130 -0.41 -10.65 -9.94
CA SER A 130 0.99 -11.12 -9.96
C SER A 130 1.87 -10.33 -9.00
N PHE A 131 1.70 -9.01 -8.90
CA PHE A 131 2.42 -8.22 -7.90
C PHE A 131 2.02 -8.57 -6.47
N THR A 132 0.75 -8.80 -6.20
CA THR A 132 0.31 -9.28 -4.88
C THR A 132 0.92 -10.64 -4.56
N VAL A 133 0.84 -11.61 -5.48
CA VAL A 133 1.40 -12.96 -5.29
C VAL A 133 2.92 -12.90 -5.09
N ALA A 134 3.63 -12.10 -5.89
CA ALA A 134 5.08 -11.92 -5.74
C ALA A 134 5.43 -11.21 -4.41
N GLY A 135 4.65 -10.20 -4.01
CA GLY A 135 4.83 -9.49 -2.75
C GLY A 135 4.59 -10.39 -1.54
N LEU A 136 3.56 -11.25 -1.59
CA LEU A 136 3.31 -12.26 -0.57
C LEU A 136 4.41 -13.32 -0.57
N GLY A 137 4.87 -13.78 -1.74
CA GLY A 137 5.96 -14.75 -1.84
C GLY A 137 7.28 -14.25 -1.26
N LEU A 138 7.59 -12.96 -1.40
CA LEU A 138 8.74 -12.33 -0.75
C LEU A 138 8.55 -12.15 0.76
N LEU A 139 7.31 -11.99 1.22
CA LEU A 139 7.00 -11.82 2.64
C LEU A 139 7.04 -13.15 3.41
N PHE A 140 6.63 -14.23 2.74
CA PHE A 140 6.56 -15.57 3.34
C PHE A 140 7.82 -16.42 3.12
N ASP A 141 8.85 -15.89 2.45
CA ASP A 141 10.15 -16.54 2.16
C ASP A 141 9.99 -18.03 1.75
N PHE A 142 9.71 -18.27 0.45
CA PHE A 142 9.89 -19.61 -0.12
C PHE A 142 11.37 -20.00 -0.16
#